data_AF-A0A4Q3CGS6-F1
#
_entry.id   AF-A0A4Q3CGS6-F1
#
_cell.length_a   1.000
_cell.length_b   1.000
_cell.length_c   1.000
_cell.angle_alpha   90.00
_cell.angle_beta   90.00
_cell.angle_gamma   90.00
#
_symmetry.space_group_name_H-M   'P 1'
#
loop_
_entity.id
_entity.type
_entity.pdbx_description
1 polymer ?
#
loop_
_entity_poly.entity_id
_entity_poly.type
_entity_poly.pdbx_seq_one_letter_code
_entity_poly.pdbx_strand_id
1 'polypeptide(L)' 'MKRSLLFSFIAFVLLSFTAKAQDAGPDTVRTGVYITSIHDIDFKEKEFTVNLWLWLKYKNKDFDFLHNLE' A
#
# COMPACT_ATOMS: atom_id res chain seq x y z
N MET A 1 6.85 -24.22 46.16
CA MET A 1 7.15 -22.97 45.42
C MET A 1 7.61 -23.22 43.98
N LYS A 2 8.59 -24.10 43.72
CA LYS A 2 9.11 -24.38 42.35
C LYS A 2 8.06 -24.91 41.34
N ARG A 3 7.12 -25.77 41.79
CA ARG A 3 6.05 -26.30 40.93
C ARG A 3 5.03 -25.23 40.50
N SER A 4 4.73 -24.27 41.38
CA SER A 4 3.81 -23.15 41.07
C SER A 4 4.41 -22.21 40.00
N LEU A 5 5.72 -21.95 40.07
CA LEU A 5 6.44 -21.19 39.05
C LEU A 5 6.40 -21.88 37.69
N LEU A 6 6.52 -23.21 37.66
CA LEU A 6 6.44 -24.00 36.43
C LEU A 6 5.05 -23.89 35.78
N PHE A 7 3.98 -24.00 36.58
CA PHE A 7 2.61 -23.83 36.09
C PHE A 7 2.35 -22.41 35.57
N SER A 8 2.86 -21.38 36.26
CA SER A 8 2.73 -20.00 35.82
C SER A 8 3.49 -19.73 34.51
N PHE A 9 4.66 -20.35 34.34
CA PHE A 9 5.44 -20.24 33.10
C PHE A 9 4.76 -20.93 31.92
N ILE A 10 4.18 -22.12 32.13
CA ILE A 10 3.43 -22.84 31.09
C ILE A 10 2.18 -22.06 30.68
N ALA A 11 1.47 -21.46 31.65
CA ALA A 11 0.32 -20.62 31.34
C ALA A 11 0.69 -19.38 30.50
N PHE A 12 1.84 -18.75 30.79
CA PHE A 12 2.34 -17.61 30.03
C PHE A 12 2.69 -17.96 28.58
N VAL A 13 3.31 -19.12 28.36
CA VAL A 13 3.67 -19.61 27.02
C VAL A 13 2.41 -19.93 26.21
N LEU A 14 1.39 -20.54 26.82
CA LEU A 14 0.12 -20.85 26.15
C LEU A 14 -0.65 -19.58 25.73
N LEU A 15 -0.55 -18.49 26.51
CA LEU A 15 -1.15 -17.20 26.17
C LEU A 15 -0.43 -16.46 25.03
N SER A 16 0.81 -16.85 24.69
CA SER A 16 1.59 -16.21 23.63
C SER A 16 1.20 -16.68 22.22
N PHE A 17 0.49 -17.81 22.08
CA PHE A 17 0.07 -18.36 20.78
C PHE A 17 -1.14 -17.64 20.16
N THR A 18 -1.78 -16.71 20.86
CA THR A 18 -2.93 -15.95 20.35
C THR A 18 -2.53 -14.63 19.69
N ALA A 19 -1.23 -14.35 19.58
CA ALA A 19 -0.71 -13.19 18.86
C ALA A 19 -1.00 -13.33 17.35
N LYS A 20 -2.15 -12.81 16.92
CA LYS A 20 -2.47 -12.61 15.51
C LYS A 20 -1.59 -11.45 15.02
N ALA A 21 -0.57 -11.75 14.23
CA ALA A 21 0.06 -10.74 13.39
C ALA A 21 -1.05 -10.12 12.52
N GLN A 22 -1.13 -8.80 12.48
CA GLN A 22 -2.17 -8.09 11.74
C GLN A 22 -2.13 -8.54 10.28
N ASP A 23 -3.29 -8.94 9.75
CA ASP A 23 -3.42 -9.27 8.33
C ASP A 23 -2.91 -8.08 7.50
N ALA A 24 -2.11 -8.37 6.48
CA ALA A 24 -1.59 -7.33 5.60
C ALA A 24 -2.79 -6.59 4.99
N GLY A 25 -2.93 -5.31 5.32
CA GLY A 25 -3.98 -4.46 4.77
C GLY A 25 -3.91 -4.40 3.24
N PRO A 26 -5.00 -3.98 2.57
CA PRO A 26 -5.03 -3.90 1.11
C PRO A 26 -3.86 -3.07 0.57
N ASP A 27 -3.27 -3.55 -0.52
CA ASP A 27 -2.19 -2.83 -1.18
C ASP A 27 -2.66 -1.46 -1.65
N THR A 28 -1.85 -0.45 -1.34
CA THR A 28 -2.17 0.95 -1.65
C THR A 28 -1.06 1.55 -2.48
N VAL A 29 -1.43 2.09 -3.64
CA VAL A 29 -0.58 2.92 -4.48
C VAL A 29 -0.91 4.38 -4.19
N ARG A 30 0.12 5.19 -3.89
CA ARG A 30 -0.02 6.64 -3.77
C ARG A 30 0.44 7.29 -5.06
N THR A 31 -0.44 8.05 -5.68
CA THR A 31 -0.17 8.72 -6.96
C THR A 31 0.02 10.22 -6.75
N GLY A 32 1.04 10.78 -7.37
CA GLY A 32 1.23 12.22 -7.52
C GLY A 32 1.25 12.59 -8.99
N VAL A 33 0.63 13.71 -9.34
CA VAL A 33 0.64 14.25 -10.70
C VAL A 33 1.09 15.69 -10.65
N TYR A 34 1.99 16.08 -11.55
CA TYR A 34 2.35 17.47 -11.78
C TYR A 34 2.16 17.83 -13.24
N ILE A 35 1.19 18.70 -13.50
CA ILE A 35 0.89 19.18 -14.83
C ILE A 35 1.91 20.24 -15.21
N THR A 36 2.65 20.01 -16.29
CA THR A 36 3.64 20.95 -16.80
C THR A 36 3.03 21.92 -17.81
N SER A 37 2.09 21.46 -18.63
CA SER A 37 1.39 22.31 -19.60
C SER A 37 0.06 21.72 -20.01
N ILE A 38 -0.92 22.60 -20.24
CA ILE A 38 -2.21 22.29 -20.87
C ILE A 38 -2.26 23.04 -22.21
N HIS A 39 -2.62 22.35 -23.28
CA HIS A 39 -2.62 22.89 -24.64
C HIS A 39 -3.73 22.25 -25.48
N ASP A 40 -3.94 22.79 -26.69
CA ASP A 40 -4.90 22.28 -27.68
C ASP A 40 -6.32 22.08 -27.12
N ILE A 41 -6.84 23.13 -26.48
CA ILE A 41 -8.19 23.09 -25.87
C ILE A 41 -9.25 23.25 -26.98
N ASP A 42 -10.05 22.22 -27.19
CA ASP A 42 -11.23 22.26 -28.05
C ASP A 42 -12.50 22.44 -27.19
N PHE A 43 -13.15 23.60 -27.31
CA PHE A 43 -14.39 23.91 -26.57
C PHE A 43 -15.64 23.28 -27.18
N LYS A 44 -15.63 22.92 -28.46
CA LYS A 44 -16.74 22.27 -29.16
C LYS A 44 -16.84 20.80 -28.72
N GLU A 45 -15.71 20.11 -28.70
CA GLU A 45 -15.63 18.69 -28.30
C GLU A 45 -15.31 18.49 -26.81
N LYS A 46 -14.92 19.55 -26.09
CA LYS A 46 -14.59 19.57 -24.64
C LYS A 46 -13.38 18.71 -24.27
N GLU A 47 -12.34 18.77 -25.09
CA GLU A 47 -11.09 18.04 -24.91
C GLU A 47 -9.89 18.97 -24.84
N PHE A 48 -8.79 18.48 -24.27
CA PHE A 48 -7.52 19.18 -24.21
C PHE A 48 -6.37 18.18 -24.03
N THR A 49 -5.17 18.61 -24.41
CA THR A 49 -3.95 17.82 -24.25
C THR A 49 -3.14 18.31 -23.05
N VAL A 50 -2.57 17.38 -22.30
CA VAL A 50 -1.75 17.67 -21.11
C VAL A 50 -0.40 17.00 -21.19
N ASN A 51 0.65 17.76 -20.88
CA ASN A 51 1.93 17.20 -20.47
C ASN A 51 2.00 17.18 -18.94
N LEU A 52 2.40 16.04 -18.37
CA LEU A 52 2.50 15.87 -16.93
C LEU A 52 3.62 14.92 -16.54
N TRP A 53 4.08 15.07 -15.30
CA TRP A 53 4.83 14.05 -14.58
C TRP A 53 3.88 13.23 -13.71
N LEU A 54 4.03 11.91 -13.76
CA LEU A 54 3.29 10.95 -12.93
C LEU A 54 4.27 10.24 -12.00
N TRP A 55 3.98 10.25 -10.70
CA TRP A 55 4.72 9.48 -9.70
C TRP A 55 3.80 8.46 -9.05
N LEU A 56 4.25 7.21 -9.01
CA LEU A 56 3.56 6.12 -8.35
C LEU A 56 4.43 5.59 -7.22
N LYS A 57 3.93 5.66 -5.99
CA LYS A 57 4.61 5.15 -4.79
C LYS A 57 3.84 3.98 -4.23
N TYR A 58 4.44 2.81 -4.27
CA TYR A 58 3.85 1.54 -3.83
C TYR A 58 4.88 0.67 -3.12
N LYS A 59 4.40 -0.33 -2.35
CA LYS A 59 5.26 -1.29 -1.64
C LYS A 59 5.30 -2.65 -2.33
N ASN A 60 4.17 -3.09 -2.89
CA ASN A 60 4.07 -4.38 -3.56
C ASN A 60 4.72 -4.33 -4.95
N LYS A 61 5.79 -5.12 -5.13
CA LYS A 61 6.55 -5.20 -6.40
C LYS A 61 6.01 -6.26 -7.37
N ASP A 62 5.02 -7.04 -6.96
CA ASP A 62 4.43 -8.09 -7.79
C ASP A 62 3.68 -7.49 -8.99
N PHE A 63 3.27 -6.22 -8.90
CA PHE A 63 2.71 -5.47 -10.01
C PHE A 63 3.75 -4.49 -10.60
N ASP A 64 3.99 -4.63 -11.90
CA ASP A 64 4.92 -3.77 -12.63
C ASP A 64 4.18 -2.62 -13.31
N PHE A 65 4.19 -1.45 -12.66
CA PHE A 65 3.54 -0.26 -13.20
C PHE A 65 4.21 0.31 -14.46
N LEU A 66 5.49 0.03 -14.71
CA LEU A 66 6.18 0.57 -15.88
C LEU A 66 5.65 -0.06 -17.17
N HIS A 67 5.30 -1.35 -17.12
CA HIS A 67 4.86 -2.12 -18.29
C HIS A 67 3.34 -2.25 -18.41
N ASN A 68 2.57 -1.72 -17.45
CA ASN A 68 1.11 -1.89 -17.37
C ASN A 68 0.38 -0.55 -17.12
N LEU A 69 0.95 0.56 -17.57
CA LEU A 69 0.39 1.91 -17.41
C LEU A 69 -0.53 2.34 -18.57
N GLU A 70 -0.58 1.57 -19.66
CA GLU A 70 -1.43 1.77 -20.84
C GLU A 70 -2.77 1.03 -20.75
#